data_AF-A0A1V4XRE4-F1
#
_entry.id   AF-A0A1V4XRE4-F1
#
_cell.length_a   1.000
_cell.length_b   1.000
_cell.length_c   1.000
_cell.angle_alpha   90.00
_cell.angle_beta   90.00
_cell.angle_gamma   90.00
#
_symmetry.space_group_name_H-M   'P 1'
#
loop_
_entity.id
_entity.type
_entity.pdbx_description
1 polymer ?
#
loop_
_entity_poly.entity_id
_entity_poly.type
_entity_poly.pdbx_seq_one_letter_code
_entity_poly.pdbx_strand_id
1 'polypeptide(L)'
;MIKSHHNVGGLPRRMKMKLIEPLKHLFKDEVRLLGRELGLPDEMIWRHPFPGPGLGIRIIGEVTSRRLALLRKADAILLEEIKAADYYRRLWQSFVILLPLKSVGIMGDQRTYENIAAIRAVTSDDAMTADWARLPHELLGSIANRIINEVRGINRVVYDISSKPPSTIEWE
;
A
#
# COMPACT_ATOMS: atom_id res chain seq x y z
N MET A 1 12.73 14.78 21.92
CA MET A 1 12.63 14.99 20.46
C MET A 1 12.13 13.68 19.87
N ILE A 2 10.82 13.52 19.74
CA ILE A 2 10.16 12.28 19.31
C ILE A 2 9.39 12.67 18.04
N LYS A 3 9.67 12.03 16.91
CA LYS A 3 9.15 12.31 15.54
C LYS A 3 9.97 13.27 14.64
N SER A 4 11.29 13.28 14.73
CA SER A 4 12.16 13.82 13.66
C SER A 4 12.32 12.89 12.45
N HIS A 5 11.78 11.67 12.50
CA HIS A 5 12.02 10.61 11.50
C HIS A 5 10.90 10.45 10.45
N HIS A 6 9.96 11.38 10.37
CA HIS A 6 9.06 11.43 9.23
C HIS A 6 9.53 12.53 8.29
N ASN A 7 9.74 12.17 7.03
CA ASN A 7 9.93 13.06 5.88
C ASN A 7 8.69 13.94 5.64
N VAL A 8 8.27 14.70 6.65
CA VAL A 8 7.32 15.79 6.48
C VAL A 8 8.15 16.90 5.88
N GLY A 9 7.85 17.29 4.63
CA GLY A 9 8.34 18.56 4.10
C GLY A 9 8.05 19.63 5.15
N GLY A 10 9.10 20.13 5.79
CA GLY A 10 8.98 20.86 7.06
C GLY A 10 7.98 22.00 6.97
N LEU A 11 7.36 22.35 8.10
CA LEU A 11 6.42 23.47 8.16
C LEU A 11 7.08 24.75 7.61
N PRO A 12 6.34 25.59 6.86
CA PRO A 12 6.89 26.85 6.35
C PRO A 12 7.47 27.70 7.50
N ARG A 13 8.65 28.30 7.28
CA ARG A 13 9.32 29.16 8.28
C ARG A 13 8.43 30.30 8.79
N ARG A 14 7.50 30.78 7.96
CA ARG A 14 6.49 31.78 8.32
C ARG A 14 5.11 31.17 8.10
N MET A 15 4.41 30.90 9.19
CA MET A 15 3.00 30.51 9.16
C MET A 15 2.13 31.73 9.49
N LYS A 16 1.03 31.89 8.77
CA LYS A 16 0.00 32.90 9.06
C LYS A 16 -1.00 32.43 10.13
N MET A 17 -0.88 31.19 10.60
CA MET A 17 -1.75 30.55 11.57
C MET A 17 -0.94 29.86 12.67
N LYS A 18 -1.53 29.74 13.86
CA LYS A 18 -0.94 28.99 14.98
C LYS A 18 -1.15 27.49 14.76
N LEU A 19 -0.09 26.70 14.88
CA LEU A 19 -0.18 25.24 14.84
C LEU A 19 -0.65 24.71 16.20
N ILE A 20 -1.67 23.85 16.18
CA ILE A 20 -2.14 23.10 17.36
C ILE A 20 -2.15 21.62 16.98
N GLU A 21 -1.44 20.80 17.76
CA GLU A 21 -1.30 19.36 17.53
C GLU A 21 -1.95 18.59 18.69
N PRO A 22 -3.28 18.41 18.70
CA PRO A 22 -4.00 17.83 19.83
C PRO A 22 -3.59 16.39 20.14
N LEU A 23 -3.10 15.65 19.14
CA LEU A 23 -2.72 14.25 19.26
C LEU A 23 -1.22 14.05 19.51
N LYS A 24 -0.45 15.13 19.78
CA LYS A 24 1.03 15.05 19.84
C LYS A 24 1.58 14.12 20.92
N HIS A 25 0.82 13.92 21.99
CA HIS A 25 1.19 13.09 23.14
C HIS A 25 0.63 11.67 23.08
N LEU A 26 -0.13 11.33 22.03
CA LEU A 26 -0.73 10.01 21.87
C LEU A 26 0.08 9.15 20.91
N PHE A 27 0.21 7.87 21.26
CA PHE A 27 0.66 6.80 20.39
C PHE A 27 -0.48 6.33 19.46
N LYS A 28 -0.13 5.50 18.47
CA LYS A 28 -1.06 5.14 17.39
C LYS A 28 -2.25 4.31 17.88
N ASP A 29 -2.00 3.39 18.81
CA ASP A 29 -3.00 2.60 19.53
C ASP A 29 -3.91 3.48 20.39
N GLU A 30 -3.37 4.47 21.10
CA GLU A 30 -4.16 5.44 21.88
C GLU A 30 -5.06 6.30 20.97
N VAL A 31 -4.55 6.74 19.80
CA VAL A 31 -5.36 7.46 18.80
C VAL A 31 -6.49 6.58 18.27
N ARG A 32 -6.28 5.26 18.12
CA ARG A 32 -7.34 4.33 17.69
C ARG A 32 -8.42 4.18 18.77
N LEU A 33 -8.02 4.06 20.03
CA LEU A 33 -8.96 4.00 21.16
C LEU A 33 -9.79 5.28 21.24
N LEU A 34 -9.14 6.46 21.15
CA LEU A 34 -9.82 7.75 21.12
C LEU A 34 -10.83 7.82 19.96
N GLY A 35 -10.47 7.34 18.78
CA GLY A 35 -11.38 7.28 17.63
C GLY A 35 -12.65 6.47 17.91
N ARG A 36 -12.54 5.37 18.66
CA ARG A 36 -13.69 4.54 19.06
C ARG A 36 -14.59 5.29 20.04
N GLU A 37 -14.02 5.93 21.05
CA GLU A 37 -14.77 6.72 22.03
C GLU A 37 -15.51 7.91 21.37
N LEU A 38 -14.94 8.46 20.30
CA LEU A 38 -15.57 9.51 19.50
C LEU A 38 -16.63 8.99 18.51
N GLY A 39 -16.89 7.68 18.48
CA GLY A 39 -17.88 7.06 17.59
C GLY A 39 -17.47 6.97 16.12
N LEU A 40 -16.17 7.02 15.81
CA LEU A 40 -15.71 6.85 14.42
C LEU A 40 -15.92 5.41 13.94
N PRO A 41 -16.25 5.20 12.65
CA PRO A 41 -16.38 3.86 12.08
C PRO A 41 -15.09 3.05 12.25
N ASP A 42 -15.21 1.79 12.67
CA ASP A 42 -14.06 0.94 12.93
C ASP A 42 -13.19 0.73 11.66
N GLU A 43 -13.81 0.67 10.48
CA GLU A 43 -13.10 0.62 9.20
C GLU A 43 -12.17 1.83 8.95
N MET A 44 -12.53 3.00 9.48
CA MET A 44 -11.72 4.21 9.37
C MET A 44 -10.54 4.18 10.35
N ILE A 45 -10.79 3.68 11.56
CA ILE A 45 -9.80 3.57 12.64
C ILE A 45 -8.68 2.58 12.27
N TRP A 46 -9.06 1.46 11.65
CA TRP A 46 -8.13 0.39 11.24
C TRP A 46 -7.63 0.50 9.82
N ARG A 47 -8.00 1.55 9.09
CA ARG A 47 -7.51 1.76 7.74
C ARG A 47 -5.99 1.78 7.73
N HIS A 48 -5.40 1.00 6.82
CA HIS A 48 -3.96 1.02 6.56
C HIS A 48 -3.48 2.46 6.29
N PRO A 49 -2.25 2.80 6.70
CA PRO A 49 -1.67 4.09 6.36
C PRO A 49 -1.62 4.24 4.83
N PHE A 50 -1.90 5.46 4.37
CA PHE A 50 -1.85 5.83 2.97
C PHE A 50 -0.93 7.04 2.81
N PRO A 51 0.08 6.98 1.92
CA PRO A 51 1.09 8.02 1.80
C PRO A 51 0.49 9.33 1.27
N GLY A 52 1.09 10.47 1.64
CA GLY A 52 0.65 11.80 1.21
C GLY A 52 0.60 11.98 -0.33
N PRO A 53 1.65 11.60 -1.07
CA PRO A 53 1.63 11.56 -2.54
C PRO A 53 0.69 10.50 -3.14
N GLY A 54 0.10 9.63 -2.30
CA GLY A 54 -0.85 8.60 -2.69
C GLY A 54 -0.29 7.58 -3.68
N LEU A 55 -1.06 7.32 -4.74
CA LEU A 55 -0.68 6.34 -5.77
C LEU A 55 0.53 6.78 -6.62
N GLY A 56 0.95 8.05 -6.53
CA GLY A 56 2.08 8.56 -7.31
C GLY A 56 3.37 7.78 -7.05
N ILE A 57 3.66 7.48 -5.78
CA ILE A 57 4.86 6.71 -5.38
C ILE A 57 4.70 5.19 -5.53
N ARG A 58 3.52 4.72 -5.95
CA ARG A 58 3.24 3.31 -6.24
C ARG A 58 3.26 3.02 -7.74
N ILE A 59 3.52 4.03 -8.56
CA ILE A 59 3.77 3.88 -9.99
C ILE A 59 5.22 4.28 -10.19
N ILE A 60 6.09 3.29 -10.38
CA ILE A 60 7.50 3.56 -10.62
C ILE A 60 7.62 4.21 -12.00
N GLY A 61 8.31 5.35 -12.06
CA GLY A 61 8.46 6.18 -13.26
C GLY A 61 7.24 7.07 -13.53
N GLU A 62 6.86 7.21 -14.80
CA GLU A 62 5.86 8.21 -15.20
C GLU A 62 4.45 7.88 -14.70
N VAL A 63 3.82 8.86 -14.05
CA VAL A 63 2.44 8.80 -13.57
C VAL A 63 1.50 9.32 -14.65
N THR A 64 0.73 8.40 -15.27
CA THR A 64 -0.29 8.75 -16.28
C THR A 64 -1.67 8.28 -15.84
N SER A 65 -2.74 8.91 -16.36
CA SER A 65 -4.12 8.53 -16.07
C SER A 65 -4.42 7.06 -16.36
N ARG A 66 -3.81 6.50 -17.42
CA ARG A 66 -3.92 5.07 -17.77
C ARG A 66 -3.27 4.18 -16.71
N ARG A 67 -2.03 4.49 -16.31
CA ARG A 67 -1.30 3.72 -15.28
C ARG A 67 -2.00 3.81 -13.91
N LEU A 68 -2.52 4.98 -13.56
CA LEU A 68 -3.35 5.16 -12.37
C LEU A 68 -4.62 4.32 -12.40
N ALA A 69 -5.29 4.19 -13.55
CA ALA A 69 -6.48 3.36 -13.66
C ALA A 69 -6.18 1.87 -13.50
N LEU A 70 -5.06 1.38 -14.05
CA LEU A 70 -4.60 0.01 -13.86
C LEU A 70 -4.29 -0.26 -12.38
N LEU A 71 -3.50 0.61 -11.77
CA LEU A 71 -3.09 0.46 -10.38
C LEU A 71 -4.29 0.47 -9.42
N ARG A 72 -5.24 1.39 -9.61
CA ARG A 72 -6.47 1.46 -8.79
C ARG A 72 -7.27 0.15 -8.81
N LYS A 73 -7.40 -0.47 -9.98
CA LYS A 73 -8.12 -1.75 -10.11
C LYS A 73 -7.36 -2.89 -9.43
N ALA A 74 -6.05 -2.96 -9.63
CA ALA A 74 -5.23 -4.00 -9.01
C ALA A 74 -5.19 -3.87 -7.47
N ASP A 75 -5.09 -2.64 -6.95
CA ASP A 75 -5.08 -2.36 -5.51
C ASP A 75 -6.45 -2.69 -4.87
N ALA A 76 -7.55 -2.43 -5.58
CA ALA A 76 -8.89 -2.81 -5.13
C ALA A 76 -9.06 -4.34 -5.01
N ILE A 77 -8.61 -5.10 -6.02
CA ILE A 77 -8.63 -6.57 -5.99
C ILE A 77 -7.82 -7.09 -4.81
N LEU A 78 -6.60 -6.58 -4.61
CA LEU A 78 -5.77 -6.96 -3.46
C LEU A 78 -6.51 -6.71 -2.14
N LEU A 79 -7.09 -5.52 -1.99
CA LEU A 79 -7.80 -5.13 -0.77
C LEU A 79 -9.01 -6.03 -0.49
N GLU A 80 -9.78 -6.37 -1.52
CA GLU A 80 -10.94 -7.27 -1.43
C GLU A 80 -10.51 -8.67 -0.95
N GLU A 81 -9.52 -9.27 -1.60
CA GLU A 81 -9.02 -10.61 -1.24
C GLU A 81 -8.42 -10.64 0.18
N ILE A 82 -7.64 -9.62 0.54
CA ILE A 82 -7.03 -9.51 1.88
C ILE A 82 -8.08 -9.36 2.98
N LYS A 83 -9.18 -8.65 2.71
CA LYS A 83 -10.32 -8.55 3.63
C LYS A 83 -11.11 -9.85 3.70
N ALA A 84 -11.39 -10.47 2.55
CA ALA A 84 -12.11 -11.74 2.48
C ALA A 84 -11.38 -12.87 3.21
N ALA A 85 -10.05 -12.83 3.20
CA ALA A 85 -9.19 -13.78 3.91
C ALA A 85 -8.90 -13.41 5.38
N ASP A 86 -9.51 -12.36 5.93
CA ASP A 86 -9.29 -11.88 7.32
C ASP A 86 -7.82 -11.51 7.64
N TYR A 87 -7.06 -11.08 6.63
CA TYR A 87 -5.68 -10.63 6.79
C TYR A 87 -5.57 -9.11 7.01
N TYR A 88 -6.60 -8.34 6.70
CA TYR A 88 -6.52 -6.88 6.71
C TYR A 88 -6.00 -6.30 8.03
N ARG A 89 -6.47 -6.80 9.17
CA ARG A 89 -6.01 -6.34 10.50
C ARG A 89 -4.69 -6.95 10.95
N ARG A 90 -4.24 -8.04 10.32
CA ARG A 90 -2.98 -8.72 10.63
C ARG A 90 -1.79 -8.04 9.94
N LEU A 91 -2.06 -7.27 8.89
CA LEU A 91 -1.07 -6.55 8.11
C LEU A 91 -0.98 -5.11 8.60
N TRP A 92 0.25 -4.59 8.61
CA TRP A 92 0.49 -3.17 8.80
C TRP A 92 0.02 -2.38 7.58
N GLN A 93 0.40 -2.86 6.39
CA GLN A 93 0.04 -2.25 5.12
C GLN A 93 0.09 -3.32 4.01
N SER A 94 -0.84 -3.25 3.06
CA SER A 94 -0.81 -4.01 1.82
C SER A 94 -1.25 -3.17 0.63
N PHE A 95 -0.52 -3.24 -0.48
CA PHE A 95 -0.79 -2.47 -1.69
C PHE A 95 -0.13 -3.07 -2.92
N VAL A 96 -0.56 -2.61 -4.09
CA VAL A 96 0.07 -2.93 -5.37
C VAL A 96 1.01 -1.79 -5.81
N ILE A 97 2.05 -2.14 -6.55
CA ILE A 97 3.01 -1.24 -7.19
C ILE A 97 3.05 -1.58 -8.68
N LEU A 98 3.00 -0.59 -9.56
CA LEU A 98 3.09 -0.78 -11.00
C LEU A 98 4.51 -0.48 -11.49
N LEU A 99 5.18 -1.48 -12.05
CA LEU A 99 6.56 -1.33 -12.51
C LEU A 99 6.64 -0.58 -13.85
N PRO A 100 7.80 0.02 -14.20
CA PRO A 100 8.01 0.66 -15.51
C PRO A 100 8.51 -0.38 -16.53
N LEU A 101 8.20 -1.66 -16.30
CA LEU A 101 8.64 -2.79 -17.11
C LEU A 101 7.43 -3.51 -17.68
N LYS A 102 7.62 -4.05 -18.88
CA LYS A 102 6.66 -4.91 -19.54
C LYS A 102 7.19 -6.33 -19.63
N SER A 103 6.30 -7.29 -19.68
CA SER A 103 6.66 -8.69 -19.82
C SER A 103 5.80 -9.39 -20.87
N VAL A 104 6.37 -10.42 -21.48
CA VAL A 104 5.62 -11.31 -22.36
C VAL A 104 4.69 -12.18 -21.52
N GLY A 105 3.46 -12.31 -21.99
CA GLY A 105 2.45 -13.22 -21.46
C GLY A 105 1.61 -13.82 -22.58
N ILE A 106 0.77 -14.79 -22.24
CA ILE A 106 -0.22 -15.37 -23.14
C ILE A 106 -1.57 -15.15 -22.48
N MET A 107 -2.47 -14.46 -23.16
CA MET A 107 -3.85 -14.22 -22.68
C MET A 107 -4.80 -14.65 -23.80
N GLY A 108 -5.62 -15.67 -23.56
CA GLY A 108 -6.28 -16.41 -24.63
C GLY A 108 -5.25 -17.05 -25.56
N ASP A 109 -5.44 -16.91 -26.88
CA ASP A 109 -4.52 -17.45 -27.89
C ASP A 109 -3.50 -16.43 -28.41
N GLN A 110 -3.39 -15.25 -27.78
CA GLN A 110 -2.52 -14.17 -28.24
C GLN A 110 -1.38 -13.89 -27.26
N ARG A 111 -0.20 -13.59 -27.83
CA ARG A 111 0.94 -13.06 -27.07
C ARG A 111 0.67 -11.60 -26.71
N THR A 112 0.98 -11.25 -25.46
CA THR A 112 0.78 -9.91 -24.92
C THR A 112 2.08 -9.36 -24.37
N TYR A 113 2.22 -8.04 -24.37
CA TYR A 113 3.37 -7.32 -23.79
C TYR A 113 2.87 -6.18 -22.90
N GLU A 114 2.60 -6.54 -21.64
CA GLU A 114 1.86 -5.73 -20.68
C GLU A 114 2.63 -5.50 -19.37
N ASN A 115 2.09 -4.67 -18.49
CA ASN A 115 2.79 -4.24 -17.27
C ASN A 115 2.94 -5.38 -16.25
N ILE A 116 3.94 -5.22 -15.38
CA ILE A 116 4.14 -6.06 -14.20
C ILE A 116 3.63 -5.32 -12.96
N ALA A 117 2.82 -6.00 -12.15
CA ALA A 117 2.36 -5.52 -10.85
C ALA A 117 3.11 -6.25 -9.72
N ALA A 118 3.64 -5.51 -8.76
CA ALA A 118 4.21 -6.07 -7.55
C ALA A 118 3.23 -5.90 -6.38
N ILE A 119 2.95 -6.99 -5.67
CA ILE A 119 2.21 -6.94 -4.42
C ILE A 119 3.23 -6.69 -3.31
N ARG A 120 2.94 -5.72 -2.44
CA ARG A 120 3.67 -5.45 -1.21
C ARG A 120 2.73 -5.63 -0.04
N ALA A 121 3.05 -6.53 0.88
CA ALA A 121 2.34 -6.67 2.15
C ALA A 121 3.37 -6.85 3.27
N VAL A 122 3.20 -6.11 4.35
CA VAL A 122 4.16 -6.08 5.46
C VAL A 122 3.47 -6.17 6.81
N THR A 123 4.17 -6.75 7.77
CA THR A 123 3.85 -6.73 9.19
C THR A 123 4.87 -5.87 9.92
N SER A 124 4.42 -5.07 10.89
CA SER A 124 5.28 -4.15 11.62
C SER A 124 4.61 -3.75 12.94
N ASP A 125 5.41 -3.58 13.98
CA ASP A 125 4.94 -3.08 15.28
C ASP A 125 5.04 -1.54 15.39
N ASP A 126 6.02 -0.93 14.72
CA ASP A 126 6.37 0.50 14.91
C ASP A 126 6.72 1.28 13.62
N ALA A 127 6.58 0.65 12.44
CA ALA A 127 7.01 1.13 11.12
C ALA A 127 8.51 1.44 10.97
N MET A 128 9.32 1.33 12.02
CA MET A 128 10.78 1.47 11.95
C MET A 128 11.41 0.22 11.36
N THR A 129 10.92 -0.95 11.76
CA THR A 129 11.24 -2.24 11.15
C THR A 129 9.97 -2.87 10.58
N ALA A 130 10.08 -3.57 9.46
CA ALA A 130 8.95 -4.27 8.87
C ALA A 130 9.41 -5.56 8.19
N ASP A 131 8.71 -6.66 8.44
CA ASP A 131 8.92 -7.91 7.72
C ASP A 131 7.89 -8.03 6.60
N TRP A 132 8.26 -8.69 5.51
CA TRP A 132 7.29 -9.02 4.46
C TRP A 132 6.33 -10.08 5.00
N ALA A 133 5.05 -9.97 4.64
CA ALA A 133 4.03 -10.85 5.19
C ALA A 133 4.09 -12.24 4.53
N ARG A 134 4.10 -13.30 5.34
CA ARG A 134 4.04 -14.69 4.85
C ARG A 134 2.60 -15.06 4.51
N LEU A 135 2.05 -14.44 3.47
CA LEU A 135 0.70 -14.72 2.99
C LEU A 135 0.61 -16.15 2.43
N PRO A 136 -0.51 -16.87 2.64
CA PRO A 136 -0.69 -18.21 2.07
C PRO A 136 -0.53 -18.18 0.55
N HIS A 137 0.14 -19.18 -0.02
CA HIS A 137 0.37 -19.24 -1.46
C HIS A 137 -0.94 -19.29 -2.26
N GLU A 138 -1.97 -19.96 -1.73
CA GLU A 138 -3.31 -19.98 -2.32
C GLU A 138 -3.94 -18.58 -2.41
N LEU A 139 -3.78 -17.76 -1.36
CA LEU A 139 -4.25 -16.37 -1.36
C LEU A 139 -3.49 -15.53 -2.39
N LEU A 140 -2.16 -15.66 -2.45
CA LEU A 140 -1.35 -14.98 -3.45
C LEU A 140 -1.74 -15.42 -4.88
N GLY A 141 -2.03 -16.70 -5.08
CA GLY A 141 -2.53 -17.25 -6.34
C GLY A 141 -3.87 -16.66 -6.75
N SER A 142 -4.83 -16.59 -5.81
CA SER A 142 -6.15 -15.96 -6.03
C SER A 142 -6.00 -14.50 -6.47
N ILE A 143 -5.23 -13.70 -5.72
CA ILE A 143 -4.99 -12.28 -6.02
C ILE A 143 -4.34 -12.14 -7.40
N ALA A 144 -3.29 -12.91 -7.68
CA ALA A 144 -2.57 -12.84 -8.96
C ALA A 144 -3.49 -13.18 -10.14
N ASN A 145 -4.28 -14.25 -10.01
CA ASN A 145 -5.23 -14.67 -11.04
C ASN A 145 -6.29 -13.60 -11.30
N ARG A 146 -6.88 -13.02 -10.25
CA ARG A 146 -7.86 -11.93 -10.41
C ARG A 146 -7.25 -10.70 -11.06
N ILE A 147 -6.07 -10.25 -10.61
CA ILE A 147 -5.38 -9.11 -11.22
C ILE A 147 -5.13 -9.34 -12.73
N ILE A 148 -4.61 -10.51 -13.12
CA ILE A 148 -4.29 -10.82 -14.52
C ILE A 148 -5.56 -10.89 -15.39
N ASN A 149 -6.62 -11.50 -14.88
CA ASN A 149 -7.84 -11.72 -15.67
C ASN A 149 -8.78 -10.50 -15.72
N GLU A 150 -8.86 -9.72 -14.65
CA GLU A 150 -9.78 -8.58 -14.53
C GLU A 150 -9.15 -7.25 -14.95
N VAL A 151 -7.82 -7.11 -14.84
CA VAL A 151 -7.10 -5.85 -15.13
C VAL A 151 -6.35 -5.91 -16.44
N ARG A 152 -7.08 -5.69 -17.55
CA ARG A 152 -6.48 -5.55 -18.89
C ARG A 152 -5.36 -4.52 -18.90
N GLY A 153 -4.13 -4.98 -19.17
CA GLY A 153 -2.92 -4.16 -19.12
C GLY A 153 -1.90 -4.62 -18.08
N ILE A 154 -2.20 -5.68 -17.32
CA ILE A 154 -1.26 -6.38 -16.42
C ILE A 154 -1.31 -7.86 -16.80
N ASN A 155 -0.15 -8.47 -17.05
CA ASN A 155 -0.08 -9.89 -17.40
C ASN A 155 0.90 -10.68 -16.51
N ARG A 156 1.50 -10.01 -15.53
CA ARG A 156 2.43 -10.61 -14.59
C ARG A 156 2.29 -9.95 -13.23
N VAL A 157 2.26 -10.78 -12.22
CA VAL A 157 2.22 -10.37 -10.82
C VAL A 157 3.43 -10.96 -10.10
N VAL A 158 4.07 -10.16 -9.24
CA VAL A 158 5.18 -10.59 -8.39
C VAL A 158 4.89 -10.20 -6.94
N TYR A 159 5.60 -10.79 -5.98
CA TYR A 159 5.47 -10.50 -4.56
C TYR A 159 6.80 -10.04 -3.97
N ASP A 160 6.80 -8.92 -3.26
CA ASP A 160 8.01 -8.38 -2.63
C ASP A 160 8.29 -9.03 -1.27
N ILE A 161 9.32 -9.86 -1.25
CA ILE A 161 9.80 -10.64 -0.08
C ILE A 161 10.99 -9.98 0.63
N SER A 162 11.17 -8.67 0.47
CA SER A 162 12.29 -7.93 1.07
C SER A 162 11.88 -7.26 2.39
N SER A 163 12.58 -7.51 3.49
CA SER A 163 12.31 -6.85 4.78
C SER A 163 12.91 -5.43 4.83
N LYS A 164 12.42 -4.61 5.77
CA LYS A 164 12.98 -3.30 6.13
C LYS A 164 13.73 -3.44 7.46
N PRO A 165 15.05 -3.20 7.51
CA PRO A 165 16.01 -3.02 6.39
C PRO A 165 16.33 -4.33 5.62
N PRO A 166 16.97 -4.29 4.43
CA PRO A 166 17.57 -3.14 3.74
C PRO A 166 16.59 -2.31 2.90
N SER A 167 15.40 -2.83 2.61
CA SER A 167 14.41 -2.15 1.78
C SER A 167 13.58 -1.16 2.59
N THR A 168 12.69 -0.43 1.92
CA THR A 168 11.63 0.38 2.52
C THR A 168 10.26 -0.31 2.35
N ILE A 169 9.21 0.25 2.95
CA ILE A 169 7.84 -0.26 2.75
C ILE A 169 7.37 0.12 1.35
N GLU A 170 7.38 1.41 1.03
CA GLU A 170 7.14 1.96 -0.30
C GLU A 170 8.41 1.79 -1.16
N TRP A 171 8.26 1.82 -2.49
CA TRP A 171 9.37 1.67 -3.43
C TRP A 171 9.93 3.01 -3.95
N GLU A 172 9.22 4.12 -3.73
CA GLU A 172 9.64 5.51 -4.01
C GLU A 172 9.17 6.48 -2.90
#